data_AF-A0A9W4HM72-F1
#
_entry.id   AF-A0A9W4HM72-F1
#
_cell.length_a   1.000
_cell.length_b   1.000
_cell.length_c   1.000
_cell.angle_alpha   90.00
_cell.angle_beta   90.00
_cell.angle_gamma   90.00
#
_symmetry.space_group_name_H-M   'P 1'
#
loop_
_entity.id
_entity.type
_entity.pdbx_description
1 polymer ?
#
loop_
_entity_poly.entity_id
_entity_poly.type
_entity_poly.pdbx_seq_one_letter_code
_entity_poly.pdbx_strand_id
1 'polypeptide(L)'
;MTPQPPSFQCHFPGCGLGYRRKEHLTRHAKSHFQSQSYECPFCDRVFARNDTLRQHVRTLHRNKELQSSRAAQACNYCRSRRSRCNGQTPCDTCSQRGIQCSYTQNSRRELKQTKNPDGHMSSVASVEPGYPYSPAAESSSVQCAETIEKCPSRIVPYVPYVEAYFKNFHPKWPFLHAATFDPDHEPAFLLQSVIMMGLWATGESNARQTAKDLHHKLTSSIYEQREKWDISNHYNESQLQQDETPSSEPSPWPMATYQGVLLHLIFSLLLYHDHLDLQFTHALPEIPSQLLVALVRTCLKRKMFFYPSILTQFKPGVDPDVFIWLGIEEVKRFCLSLYRVCRQSRVHDPKLLEDAPSFSPGKSLLSLADLQFALPDKGELWHTTSDLAARLAENPAAYSNENIEENWISQTALLLQPCDAKFHWI
;
A
#
# COMPACT_ATOMS: atom_id res chain seq x y z
N MET A 1 8.17 -7.22 34.72
CA MET A 1 8.00 -8.64 34.35
C MET A 1 9.38 -9.24 34.13
N THR A 2 9.77 -10.25 34.91
CA THR A 2 11.02 -10.97 34.72
C THR A 2 10.95 -11.85 33.45
N PRO A 3 11.99 -11.89 32.59
CA PRO A 3 11.99 -12.73 31.40
C PRO A 3 12.01 -14.21 31.80
N GLN A 4 10.98 -14.94 31.39
CA GLN A 4 10.88 -16.39 31.58
C GLN A 4 12.05 -17.11 30.87
N PRO A 5 12.69 -18.11 31.50
CA PRO A 5 13.81 -18.85 30.92
C PRO A 5 13.37 -19.66 29.69
N PRO A 6 14.27 -19.88 28.71
CA PRO A 6 13.96 -20.70 27.53
C PRO A 6 13.63 -22.13 27.97
N SER A 7 12.41 -22.57 27.70
CA SER A 7 11.89 -23.88 28.13
C SER A 7 12.40 -25.06 27.29
N PHE A 8 13.03 -24.83 26.13
CA PHE A 8 13.47 -25.89 25.23
C PHE A 8 14.96 -25.74 24.85
N GLN A 9 15.84 -26.53 25.48
CA GLN A 9 17.28 -26.51 25.23
C GLN A 9 17.73 -27.55 24.20
N CYS A 10 18.77 -27.21 23.45
CA CYS A 10 19.49 -28.16 22.61
C CYS A 10 20.38 -29.06 23.49
N HIS A 11 20.28 -30.36 23.27
CA HIS A 11 21.06 -31.36 24.00
C HIS A 11 22.20 -31.94 23.14
N PHE A 12 22.54 -31.28 22.03
CA PHE A 12 23.64 -31.71 21.17
C PHE A 12 24.99 -31.37 21.82
N PRO A 13 25.97 -32.29 21.85
CA PRO A 13 27.27 -32.03 22.49
C PRO A 13 27.94 -30.76 21.96
N GLY A 14 28.26 -29.82 22.85
CA GLY A 14 28.86 -28.52 22.49
C GLY A 14 27.87 -27.43 22.06
N CYS A 15 26.55 -27.68 22.08
CA CYS A 15 25.53 -26.68 21.75
C CYS A 15 24.73 -26.24 22.98
N GLY A 16 24.88 -24.98 23.40
CA GLY A 16 24.16 -24.39 24.55
C GLY A 16 22.91 -23.59 24.20
N LEU A 17 22.36 -23.72 22.98
CA LEU A 17 21.26 -22.88 22.51
C LEU A 17 19.91 -23.32 23.08
N GLY A 18 19.17 -22.37 23.65
CA GLY A 18 17.82 -22.55 24.18
C GLY A 18 16.80 -21.71 23.43
N TYR A 19 15.59 -22.25 23.27
CA TYR A 19 14.49 -21.62 22.57
C TYR A 19 13.24 -21.56 23.44
N ARG A 20 12.42 -20.52 23.24
CA ARG A 20 11.10 -20.39 23.90
C ARG A 20 10.04 -21.31 23.31
N ARG A 21 10.25 -21.80 22.08
CA ARG A 21 9.30 -22.66 21.36
C ARG A 21 9.97 -23.94 20.89
N LYS A 22 9.28 -25.06 21.08
CA LYS A 22 9.71 -26.40 20.63
C LYS A 22 9.99 -26.47 19.12
N GLU A 23 9.22 -25.75 18.30
CA GLU A 23 9.42 -25.72 16.84
C GLU A 23 10.79 -25.16 16.45
N HIS A 24 11.24 -24.08 17.10
CA HIS A 24 12.54 -23.48 16.82
C HIS A 24 13.68 -24.40 17.23
N LEU A 25 13.56 -25.05 18.39
CA LEU A 25 14.50 -26.10 18.80
C LEU A 25 14.52 -27.25 17.80
N THR A 26 13.36 -27.71 17.33
CA THR A 26 13.25 -28.82 16.37
C THR A 26 13.92 -28.48 15.03
N ARG A 27 13.76 -27.24 14.56
CA ARG A 27 14.43 -26.73 13.36
C ARG A 27 15.94 -26.62 13.55
N HIS A 28 16.39 -26.11 14.69
CA HIS A 28 17.81 -26.02 15.04
C HIS A 28 18.44 -27.41 15.18
N ALA A 29 17.78 -28.38 15.82
CA ALA A 29 18.30 -29.73 15.98
C ALA A 29 18.57 -30.42 14.62
N LYS A 30 17.81 -30.08 13.57
CA LYS A 30 18.03 -30.57 12.21
C LYS A 30 19.28 -30.01 11.53
N SER A 31 19.91 -28.96 12.06
CA SER A 31 21.19 -28.48 11.52
C SER A 31 22.39 -29.28 12.01
N HIS A 32 22.26 -29.99 13.14
CA HIS A 32 23.35 -30.83 13.68
C HIS A 32 23.57 -32.10 12.87
N PHE A 33 22.49 -32.67 12.34
CA PHE A 33 22.56 -33.79 11.42
C PHE A 33 22.58 -33.18 10.02
N GLN A 34 23.76 -33.11 9.38
CA GLN A 34 23.96 -32.55 8.04
C GLN A 34 22.82 -32.97 7.09
N SER A 35 21.81 -32.10 6.98
CA SER A 35 20.56 -32.36 6.30
C SER A 35 20.73 -31.90 4.88
N GLN A 36 20.88 -32.85 3.96
CA GLN A 36 20.62 -32.74 2.52
C GLN A 36 20.89 -31.33 1.94
N SER A 37 22.12 -31.12 1.49
CA SER A 37 22.50 -29.94 0.72
C SER A 37 21.52 -29.72 -0.44
N TYR A 38 21.05 -28.48 -0.59
CA TYR A 38 20.27 -28.03 -1.74
C TYR A 38 21.20 -27.29 -2.68
N GLU A 39 21.62 -27.96 -3.74
CA GLU A 39 22.52 -27.41 -4.75
C GLU A 39 21.73 -26.57 -5.75
N CYS A 40 22.31 -25.44 -6.16
CA CYS A 40 21.73 -24.64 -7.23
C CYS A 40 21.98 -25.32 -8.58
N PRO A 41 20.95 -25.57 -9.40
CA PRO A 41 21.13 -26.19 -10.72
C PRO A 41 21.73 -25.21 -11.75
N PHE A 42 22.01 -23.96 -11.35
CA PHE A 42 22.47 -22.89 -12.24
C PHE A 42 23.83 -22.30 -11.85
N CYS A 43 24.40 -22.71 -10.71
CA CYS A 43 25.76 -22.38 -10.28
C CYS A 43 26.22 -23.33 -9.15
N ASP A 44 27.52 -23.33 -8.83
CA ASP A 44 28.12 -24.29 -7.88
C ASP A 44 27.85 -23.97 -6.40
N ARG A 45 26.80 -23.19 -6.09
CA ARG A 45 26.44 -22.84 -4.70
C ARG A 45 25.56 -23.89 -4.06
N VAL A 46 25.92 -24.26 -2.84
CA VAL A 46 25.24 -25.25 -2.01
C VAL A 46 24.61 -24.58 -0.80
N PHE A 47 23.34 -24.90 -0.52
CA PHE A 47 22.58 -24.30 0.57
C PHE A 47 22.11 -25.35 1.57
N ALA A 48 22.16 -25.02 2.87
CA ALA A 48 21.68 -25.91 3.93
C ALA A 48 20.13 -26.01 3.99
N ARG A 49 19.40 -25.12 3.30
CA ARG A 49 17.93 -25.08 3.32
C ARG A 49 17.34 -24.75 1.94
N ASN A 50 16.15 -25.28 1.65
CA ASN A 50 15.49 -25.08 0.36
C ASN A 50 15.00 -23.64 0.14
N ASP A 51 14.59 -22.95 1.20
CA ASP A 51 14.10 -21.58 1.13
C ASP A 51 15.21 -20.59 0.81
N THR A 52 16.41 -20.80 1.37
CA THR A 52 17.60 -20.00 1.03
C THR A 52 18.08 -20.27 -0.39
N LEU A 53 18.04 -21.53 -0.87
CA LEU A 53 18.26 -21.83 -2.29
C LEU A 53 17.23 -21.11 -3.19
N ARG A 54 15.94 -21.15 -2.84
CA ARG A 54 14.88 -20.48 -3.63
C ARG A 54 15.07 -18.98 -3.68
N GLN A 55 15.46 -18.36 -2.57
CA GLN A 55 15.80 -16.94 -2.53
C GLN A 55 16.99 -16.65 -3.45
N HIS A 56 18.06 -17.43 -3.35
CA HIS A 56 19.25 -17.30 -4.20
C HIS A 56 18.92 -17.41 -5.70
N VAL A 57 18.11 -18.39 -6.11
CA VAL A 57 17.70 -18.51 -7.51
C VAL A 57 16.85 -17.32 -7.95
N ARG A 58 15.92 -16.84 -7.12
CA ARG A 58 15.10 -15.67 -7.47
C ARG A 58 15.92 -14.39 -7.64
N THR A 59 16.95 -14.19 -6.82
CA THR A 59 17.76 -12.96 -6.84
C THR A 59 18.86 -13.00 -7.89
N LEU A 60 19.58 -14.10 -8.02
CA LEU A 60 20.75 -14.21 -8.90
C LEU A 60 20.48 -14.92 -10.23
N HIS A 61 19.36 -15.66 -10.32
CA HIS A 61 18.94 -16.35 -11.54
C HIS A 61 17.51 -15.91 -11.93
N ARG A 62 17.29 -14.59 -11.99
CA ARG A 62 16.00 -13.88 -12.17
C ARG A 62 15.12 -14.37 -13.33
N ASN A 63 15.68 -15.12 -14.29
CA ASN A 63 15.00 -15.69 -15.45
C ASN A 63 14.90 -17.24 -15.43
N LYS A 64 15.20 -17.90 -14.31
CA LYS A 64 15.14 -19.36 -14.18
C LYS A 64 14.34 -19.74 -12.93
N GLU A 65 13.31 -20.56 -13.10
CA GLU A 65 12.50 -21.06 -11.99
C GLU A 65 13.00 -22.43 -11.50
N LEU A 66 13.12 -22.60 -10.19
CA LEU A 66 13.28 -23.94 -9.61
C LEU A 66 11.95 -24.69 -9.79
N GLN A 67 11.98 -25.87 -10.41
CA GLN A 67 10.80 -26.72 -10.49
C GLN A 67 10.32 -27.03 -9.06
N SER A 68 9.13 -26.53 -8.72
CA SER A 68 8.54 -26.73 -7.41
C SER A 68 8.10 -28.19 -7.29
N SER A 69 8.67 -28.92 -6.33
CA SER A 69 8.21 -30.27 -5.95
C SER A 69 6.84 -30.29 -5.25
N ARG A 70 6.18 -29.14 -5.11
CA ARG A 70 4.83 -29.04 -4.54
C ARG A 70 3.81 -29.00 -5.67
N ALA A 71 2.92 -29.99 -5.67
CA ALA A 71 1.79 -30.05 -6.58
C ALA A 71 0.88 -28.82 -6.46
N ALA A 72 0.38 -28.31 -7.60
CA ALA A 72 -0.68 -27.30 -7.61
C ALA A 72 -1.99 -27.84 -6.98
N GLN A 73 -2.21 -29.15 -7.07
CA GLN A 73 -3.31 -29.86 -6.42
C GLN A 73 -2.75 -31.13 -5.76
N ALA A 74 -3.03 -31.34 -4.48
CA ALA A 74 -2.74 -32.60 -3.83
C ALA A 74 -3.79 -33.66 -4.24
N CYS A 75 -3.38 -34.90 -4.45
CA CYS A 75 -4.31 -36.00 -4.69
C CYS A 75 -5.27 -36.18 -3.49
N ASN A 76 -6.40 -36.86 -3.71
CA ASN A 76 -7.45 -37.05 -2.70
C ASN A 76 -6.93 -37.67 -1.40
N TYR A 77 -6.03 -38.66 -1.52
CA TYR A 77 -5.40 -39.28 -0.37
C TYR A 77 -4.47 -38.33 0.39
N CYS A 78 -3.56 -37.65 -0.30
CA CYS A 78 -2.65 -36.72 0.37
C CYS A 78 -3.39 -35.54 0.98
N ARG A 79 -4.45 -35.07 0.33
CA ARG A 79 -5.34 -34.00 0.81
C ARG A 79 -6.08 -34.41 2.09
N SER A 80 -6.69 -35.60 2.13
CA SER A 80 -7.43 -36.06 3.33
C SER A 80 -6.50 -36.27 4.53
N ARG A 81 -5.24 -36.66 4.29
CA ARG A 81 -4.22 -36.86 5.33
C ARG A 81 -3.38 -35.62 5.65
N ARG A 82 -3.65 -34.46 5.01
CA ARG A 82 -2.83 -33.23 5.12
C ARG A 82 -1.32 -33.51 4.94
N SER A 83 -0.99 -34.41 4.01
CA SER A 83 0.39 -34.85 3.73
C SER A 83 0.91 -34.25 2.42
N ARG A 84 2.23 -34.20 2.25
CA ARG A 84 2.87 -33.63 1.05
C ARG A 84 2.56 -34.48 -0.19
N CYS A 85 2.22 -33.82 -1.29
CA CYS A 85 1.97 -34.41 -2.59
C CYS A 85 2.84 -33.72 -3.65
N ASN A 86 3.48 -34.52 -4.51
CA ASN A 86 4.33 -34.04 -5.61
C ASN A 86 3.54 -33.76 -6.90
N GLY A 87 2.28 -34.22 -6.99
CA GLY A 87 1.38 -33.88 -8.09
C GLY A 87 1.43 -34.82 -9.28
N GLN A 88 2.31 -35.82 -9.25
CA GLN A 88 2.37 -36.87 -10.25
C GLN A 88 1.24 -37.88 -10.03
N THR A 89 0.85 -38.64 -11.06
CA THR A 89 -0.17 -39.69 -10.95
C THR A 89 0.46 -41.04 -11.33
N PRO A 90 0.69 -41.95 -10.36
CA PRO A 90 0.51 -41.79 -8.91
C PRO A 90 1.59 -40.91 -8.26
N CYS A 91 1.24 -40.18 -7.20
CA CYS A 91 2.21 -39.34 -6.48
C CYS A 91 3.19 -40.20 -5.66
N ASP A 92 4.41 -39.71 -5.38
CA ASP A 92 5.46 -40.50 -4.68
C ASP A 92 4.96 -41.11 -3.37
N THR A 93 4.24 -40.32 -2.56
CA THR A 93 3.65 -40.75 -1.28
C THR A 93 2.64 -41.89 -1.46
N CYS A 94 1.84 -41.85 -2.52
CA CYS A 94 0.86 -42.90 -2.84
C CYS A 94 1.54 -44.14 -3.43
N SER A 95 2.52 -43.95 -4.32
CA SER A 95 3.30 -45.03 -4.94
C SER A 95 4.06 -45.85 -3.90
N GLN A 96 4.82 -45.20 -3.01
CA GLN A 96 5.60 -45.86 -1.96
C GLN A 96 4.74 -46.63 -0.95
N ARG A 97 3.48 -46.23 -0.78
CA ARG A 97 2.55 -46.83 0.19
C ARG A 97 1.58 -47.83 -0.44
N GLY A 98 1.64 -48.02 -1.76
CA GLY A 98 0.70 -48.89 -2.48
C GLY A 98 -0.76 -48.40 -2.42
N ILE A 99 -0.97 -47.09 -2.31
CA ILE A 99 -2.31 -46.49 -2.14
C ILE A 99 -2.76 -45.90 -3.47
N GLN A 100 -4.02 -46.16 -3.84
CA GLN A 100 -4.61 -45.63 -5.06
C GLN A 100 -4.63 -44.09 -5.05
N CYS A 101 -3.94 -43.48 -6.00
CA CYS A 101 -3.85 -42.04 -6.18
C CYS A 101 -4.96 -41.56 -7.11
N SER A 102 -5.84 -40.66 -6.66
CA SER A 102 -6.90 -40.07 -7.47
C SER A 102 -7.00 -38.56 -7.26
N TYR A 103 -7.50 -37.86 -8.27
CA TYR A 103 -7.73 -36.41 -8.25
C TYR A 103 -9.21 -36.15 -8.54
N THR A 104 -9.83 -35.16 -7.88
CA THR A 104 -11.17 -34.70 -8.25
C THR A 104 -11.11 -34.03 -9.62
N GLN A 105 -11.81 -34.60 -10.61
CA GLN A 105 -11.95 -33.99 -11.93
C GLN A 105 -12.83 -32.73 -11.81
N ASN A 106 -12.21 -31.55 -11.93
CA ASN A 106 -12.91 -30.39 -12.46
C ASN A 106 -12.69 -30.40 -13.97
N SER A 107 -13.71 -30.85 -14.71
CA SER A 107 -13.74 -30.81 -16.16
C SER A 107 -13.73 -29.36 -16.65
N ARG A 108 -12.56 -28.87 -17.08
CA ARG A 108 -12.33 -28.12 -18.34
C ARG A 108 -10.94 -27.50 -18.33
N ARG A 109 -10.01 -28.14 -19.05
CA ARG A 109 -8.99 -27.50 -19.90
C ARG A 109 -8.33 -28.55 -20.78
N GLU A 110 -9.10 -29.00 -21.77
CA GLU A 110 -8.55 -29.46 -23.05
C GLU A 110 -9.30 -28.70 -24.14
N LEU A 111 -8.63 -27.78 -24.82
CA LEU A 111 -8.48 -27.80 -26.28
C LEU A 111 -7.58 -26.65 -26.73
N LYS A 112 -6.57 -27.01 -27.52
CA LYS A 112 -5.70 -26.12 -28.30
C LYS A 112 -6.44 -25.59 -29.54
N GLN A 113 -6.07 -24.37 -29.94
CA GLN A 113 -5.93 -23.85 -31.32
C GLN A 113 -7.09 -24.02 -32.33
N THR A 114 -7.62 -22.91 -32.84
CA THR A 114 -7.78 -22.65 -34.31
C THR A 114 -7.95 -21.14 -34.58
N LYS A 115 -7.58 -20.74 -35.80
CA LYS A 115 -7.42 -19.38 -36.33
C LYS A 115 -8.75 -18.78 -36.87
N ASN A 116 -8.82 -17.43 -36.88
CA ASN A 116 -9.63 -16.43 -37.63
C ASN A 116 -10.15 -16.79 -39.06
N PRO A 117 -10.95 -15.93 -39.78
CA PRO A 117 -11.57 -14.62 -39.48
C PRO A 117 -13.06 -14.43 -39.98
N ASP A 118 -13.56 -13.20 -39.81
CA ASP A 118 -14.66 -12.49 -40.52
C ASP A 118 -16.14 -12.69 -40.15
N GLY A 119 -16.84 -11.56 -39.90
CA GLY A 119 -18.31 -11.49 -39.92
C GLY A 119 -19.00 -10.46 -39.01
N HIS A 120 -18.90 -9.17 -39.36
CA HIS A 120 -19.88 -8.08 -39.22
C HIS A 120 -20.79 -7.87 -37.98
N MET A 121 -20.65 -6.65 -37.45
CA MET A 121 -21.59 -5.72 -36.77
C MET A 121 -22.98 -6.19 -36.31
N SER A 122 -23.28 -5.90 -35.04
CA SER A 122 -24.54 -5.26 -34.67
C SER A 122 -24.40 -4.42 -33.40
N SER A 123 -25.00 -3.23 -33.44
CA SER A 123 -25.05 -2.22 -32.38
C SER A 123 -25.98 -2.65 -31.24
N VAL A 124 -25.60 -2.40 -29.98
CA VAL A 124 -26.57 -2.19 -28.90
C VAL A 124 -26.02 -1.14 -27.93
N ALA A 125 -26.94 -0.28 -27.51
CA ALA A 125 -26.83 0.98 -26.80
C ALA A 125 -25.97 1.01 -25.52
N SER A 126 -25.37 2.17 -25.31
CA SER A 126 -24.77 2.68 -24.09
C SER A 126 -25.73 2.53 -22.91
N VAL A 127 -25.29 1.82 -21.87
CA VAL A 127 -25.92 1.83 -20.55
C VAL A 127 -24.92 2.50 -19.62
N GLU A 128 -25.22 3.75 -19.24
CA GLU A 128 -24.54 4.41 -18.13
C GLU A 128 -24.90 3.70 -16.82
N PRO A 129 -23.95 3.43 -15.91
CA PRO A 129 -24.27 3.05 -14.55
C PRO A 129 -24.73 4.30 -13.79
N GLY A 130 -26.04 4.53 -13.77
CA GLY A 130 -26.66 5.56 -12.95
C GLY A 130 -26.46 5.25 -11.46
N TYR A 131 -25.85 6.18 -10.73
CA TYR A 131 -25.90 6.25 -9.28
C TYR A 131 -27.32 6.65 -8.85
N PRO A 132 -28.07 5.83 -8.10
CA PRO A 132 -29.35 6.27 -7.59
C PRO A 132 -29.15 7.02 -6.28
N TYR A 133 -29.43 8.32 -6.28
CA TYR A 133 -29.86 9.01 -5.08
C TYR A 133 -31.05 9.91 -5.39
N SER A 134 -32.07 9.84 -4.54
CA SER A 134 -33.02 10.94 -4.35
C SER A 134 -33.50 10.96 -2.90
N PRO A 135 -33.83 12.15 -2.36
CA PRO A 135 -33.93 12.43 -0.93
C PRO A 135 -35.38 12.51 -0.45
N ALA A 136 -35.65 12.14 0.79
CA ALA A 136 -36.53 12.86 1.74
C ALA A 136 -36.73 12.08 3.04
N ALA A 137 -36.90 12.86 4.12
CA ALA A 137 -37.02 12.46 5.52
C ALA A 137 -38.32 11.72 5.86
N GLU A 138 -38.30 10.84 6.87
CA GLU A 138 -38.90 11.10 8.19
C GLU A 138 -38.82 9.87 9.11
N SER A 139 -38.92 10.15 10.40
CA SER A 139 -38.67 9.32 11.57
C SER A 139 -39.33 7.94 11.61
N SER A 140 -38.52 6.91 11.87
CA SER A 140 -38.90 5.83 12.78
C SER A 140 -37.66 5.20 13.42
N SER A 141 -37.62 5.32 14.73
CA SER A 141 -36.64 4.76 15.64
C SER A 141 -36.74 3.23 15.69
N VAL A 142 -35.90 2.51 14.95
CA VAL A 142 -35.58 1.09 15.21
C VAL A 142 -34.13 0.81 14.79
N GLN A 143 -33.32 0.46 15.80
CA GLN A 143 -32.00 -0.20 15.79
C GLN A 143 -31.35 -0.51 14.44
N CYS A 144 -30.31 0.27 14.07
CA CYS A 144 -29.30 -0.12 13.06
C CYS A 144 -27.87 0.24 13.51
N ALA A 145 -27.59 0.18 14.82
CA ALA A 145 -26.28 0.50 15.40
C ALA A 145 -25.30 -0.71 15.45
N GLU A 146 -25.57 -1.81 14.73
CA GLU A 146 -24.79 -3.06 14.87
C GLU A 146 -23.91 -3.46 13.67
N THR A 147 -23.85 -2.70 12.57
CA THR A 147 -23.20 -3.20 11.34
C THR A 147 -21.85 -2.57 10.98
N ILE A 148 -21.24 -1.73 11.84
CA ILE A 148 -19.95 -1.09 11.53
C ILE A 148 -18.84 -1.42 12.55
N GLU A 149 -19.16 -2.02 13.71
CA GLU A 149 -18.16 -2.49 14.68
C GLU A 149 -17.84 -3.99 14.61
N LYS A 150 -18.49 -4.76 13.73
CA LYS A 150 -18.23 -6.19 13.54
C LYS A 150 -18.04 -6.54 12.07
N CYS A 151 -16.94 -6.07 11.49
CA CYS A 151 -16.25 -6.84 10.45
C CYS A 151 -14.80 -7.08 10.89
N PRO A 152 -14.29 -8.29 10.66
CA PRO A 152 -13.68 -9.05 11.73
C PRO A 152 -12.17 -8.92 11.65
N SER A 153 -11.57 -8.32 12.66
CA SER A 153 -10.15 -8.50 12.98
C SER A 153 -9.76 -9.97 13.29
N ARG A 154 -10.66 -10.95 13.04
CA ARG A 154 -10.47 -12.38 13.30
C ARG A 154 -11.01 -13.37 12.25
N ILE A 155 -11.59 -12.97 11.11
CA ILE A 155 -12.19 -13.94 10.14
C ILE A 155 -11.66 -13.81 8.70
N VAL A 156 -11.15 -12.65 8.29
CA VAL A 156 -10.46 -12.52 6.99
C VAL A 156 -8.96 -12.29 7.24
N PRO A 157 -8.05 -13.12 6.71
CA PRO A 157 -6.63 -12.80 6.76
C PRO A 157 -6.41 -11.56 5.88
N TYR A 158 -6.25 -10.39 6.50
CA TYR A 158 -5.93 -9.13 5.80
C TYR A 158 -4.44 -9.05 5.43
N VAL A 159 -3.59 -9.79 6.15
CA VAL A 159 -2.13 -9.84 5.96
C VAL A 159 -1.73 -10.07 4.49
N PRO A 160 -2.29 -11.04 3.74
CA PRO A 160 -1.95 -11.25 2.34
C PRO A 160 -2.24 -10.03 1.44
N TYR A 161 -3.28 -9.24 1.77
CA TYR A 161 -3.65 -8.07 1.00
C TYR A 161 -2.76 -6.86 1.36
N VAL A 162 -2.39 -6.70 2.64
CA VAL A 162 -1.38 -5.72 3.05
C VAL A 162 -0.03 -6.02 2.39
N GLU A 163 0.39 -7.29 2.37
CA GLU A 163 1.60 -7.72 1.65
C GLU A 163 1.49 -7.46 0.14
N ALA A 164 0.33 -7.73 -0.46
CA ALA A 164 0.10 -7.44 -1.87
C ALA A 164 0.18 -5.93 -2.18
N TYR A 165 -0.32 -5.07 -1.29
CA TYR A 165 -0.20 -3.62 -1.41
C TYR A 165 1.28 -3.19 -1.48
N PHE A 166 2.07 -3.57 -0.47
CA PHE A 166 3.49 -3.16 -0.39
C PHE A 166 4.35 -3.78 -1.50
N LYS A 167 3.96 -4.94 -2.02
CA LYS A 167 4.68 -5.61 -3.10
C LYS A 167 4.36 -5.04 -4.49
N ASN A 168 3.09 -4.76 -4.76
CA ASN A 168 2.61 -4.55 -6.13
C ASN A 168 2.18 -3.10 -6.41
N PHE A 169 1.72 -2.36 -5.40
CA PHE A 169 1.25 -0.98 -5.55
C PHE A 169 2.25 0.04 -5.00
N HIS A 170 2.74 -0.15 -3.78
CA HIS A 170 3.66 0.77 -3.10
C HIS A 170 4.90 1.15 -3.93
N PRO A 171 5.55 0.25 -4.71
CA PRO A 171 6.69 0.66 -5.54
C PRO A 171 6.36 1.72 -6.60
N LYS A 172 5.08 1.88 -6.96
CA LYS A 172 4.59 2.90 -7.91
C LYS A 172 4.00 4.13 -7.24
N TRP A 173 3.78 4.08 -5.93
CA TRP A 173 3.15 5.13 -5.12
C TRP A 173 3.66 5.03 -3.66
N PRO A 174 4.94 5.38 -3.42
CA PRO A 174 5.61 5.04 -2.16
C PRO A 174 5.37 6.08 -1.06
N PHE A 175 4.13 6.39 -0.70
CA PHE A 175 3.82 7.42 0.31
C PHE A 175 3.41 6.89 1.70
N LEU A 176 3.51 5.57 1.90
CA LEU A 176 3.42 4.91 3.20
C LEU A 176 4.74 4.23 3.48
N HIS A 177 5.30 4.35 4.67
CA HIS A 177 6.54 3.64 4.98
C HIS A 177 6.27 2.21 5.47
N ALA A 178 6.81 1.22 4.75
CA ALA A 178 6.46 -0.19 4.95
C ALA A 178 6.88 -0.76 6.31
N ALA A 179 7.99 -0.28 6.89
CA ALA A 179 8.49 -0.81 8.15
C ALA A 179 7.83 -0.17 9.39
N THR A 180 7.16 0.97 9.24
CA THR A 180 6.42 1.64 10.33
C THR A 180 4.92 1.39 10.27
N PHE A 181 4.40 0.91 9.15
CA PHE A 181 3.00 0.54 9.01
C PHE A 181 2.67 -0.72 9.83
N ASP A 182 1.91 -0.56 10.91
CA ASP A 182 1.45 -1.66 11.75
C ASP A 182 -0.07 -1.84 11.66
N PRO A 183 -0.57 -2.85 10.93
CA PRO A 183 -1.99 -3.08 10.75
C PRO A 183 -2.83 -3.13 12.03
N ASP A 184 -2.22 -3.49 13.17
CA ASP A 184 -2.93 -3.61 14.44
C ASP A 184 -3.07 -2.27 15.18
N HIS A 185 -2.26 -1.26 14.81
CA HIS A 185 -2.23 0.07 15.43
C HIS A 185 -2.65 1.19 14.48
N GLU A 186 -2.76 0.93 13.18
CA GLU A 186 -3.24 1.91 12.21
C GLU A 186 -4.74 2.21 12.37
N PRO A 187 -5.18 3.46 12.15
CA PRO A 187 -6.60 3.79 12.08
C PRO A 187 -7.30 2.92 11.05
N ALA A 188 -8.50 2.43 11.41
CA ALA A 188 -9.27 1.51 10.57
C ALA A 188 -9.45 2.03 9.14
N PHE A 189 -9.63 3.34 8.96
CA PHE A 189 -9.76 3.96 7.65
C PHE A 189 -8.53 3.76 6.75
N LEU A 190 -7.33 4.00 7.25
CA LEU A 190 -6.10 3.79 6.49
C LEU A 190 -5.89 2.31 6.18
N LEU A 191 -6.09 1.45 7.18
CA LEU A 191 -5.96 0.00 7.01
C LEU A 191 -6.92 -0.54 5.93
N GLN A 192 -8.19 -0.14 5.96
CA GLN A 192 -9.17 -0.54 4.95
C GLN A 192 -8.79 -0.01 3.56
N SER A 193 -8.25 1.20 3.47
CA SER A 193 -7.75 1.76 2.20
C SER A 193 -6.56 0.97 1.63
N VAL A 194 -5.64 0.54 2.49
CA VAL A 194 -4.51 -0.34 2.11
C VAL A 194 -5.00 -1.72 1.67
N ILE A 195 -5.95 -2.32 2.41
CA ILE A 195 -6.57 -3.61 2.05
C ILE A 195 -7.30 -3.51 0.71
N MET A 196 -8.06 -2.44 0.46
CA MET A 196 -8.75 -2.19 -0.82
C MET A 196 -7.77 -2.24 -1.99
N MET A 197 -6.66 -1.51 -1.88
CA MET A 197 -5.61 -1.48 -2.89
C MET A 197 -4.90 -2.83 -3.03
N GLY A 198 -4.66 -3.52 -1.91
CA GLY A 198 -4.08 -4.85 -1.86
C GLY A 198 -4.93 -5.91 -2.57
N LEU A 199 -6.22 -5.95 -2.26
CA LEU A 199 -7.23 -6.79 -2.92
C LEU A 199 -7.20 -6.59 -4.44
N TRP A 200 -7.21 -5.34 -4.89
CA TRP A 200 -7.14 -5.00 -6.31
C TRP A 200 -5.85 -5.47 -6.98
N ALA A 201 -4.73 -5.30 -6.28
CA ALA A 201 -3.41 -5.65 -6.77
C ALA A 201 -3.16 -7.16 -6.88
N THR A 202 -4.00 -8.01 -6.26
CA THR A 202 -3.94 -9.48 -6.47
C THR A 202 -4.30 -9.90 -7.88
N GLY A 203 -5.14 -9.11 -8.58
CA GLY A 203 -5.66 -9.44 -9.90
C GLY A 203 -6.80 -10.46 -9.91
N GLU A 204 -7.16 -11.06 -8.78
CA GLU A 204 -8.25 -12.02 -8.70
C GLU A 204 -9.60 -11.33 -8.88
N SER A 205 -10.48 -11.88 -9.73
CA SER A 205 -11.77 -11.24 -10.06
C SER A 205 -12.65 -11.01 -8.82
N ASN A 206 -12.69 -11.98 -7.91
CA ASN A 206 -13.47 -11.86 -6.67
C ASN A 206 -12.87 -10.78 -5.75
N ALA A 207 -11.55 -10.78 -5.57
CA ALA A 207 -10.86 -9.77 -4.76
C ALA A 207 -11.02 -8.36 -5.34
N ARG A 208 -10.98 -8.20 -6.66
CA ARG A 208 -11.26 -6.93 -7.34
C ARG A 208 -12.68 -6.44 -7.13
N GLN A 209 -13.67 -7.35 -7.13
CA GLN A 209 -15.04 -6.97 -6.79
C GLN A 209 -15.14 -6.52 -5.34
N THR A 210 -14.54 -7.26 -4.40
CA THR A 210 -14.49 -6.84 -2.99
C THR A 210 -13.79 -5.49 -2.80
N ALA A 211 -12.73 -5.21 -3.57
CA ALA A 211 -12.07 -3.90 -3.56
C ALA A 211 -13.01 -2.78 -4.03
N LYS A 212 -13.80 -3.01 -5.09
CA LYS A 212 -14.84 -2.06 -5.53
C LYS A 212 -15.89 -1.85 -4.45
N ASP A 213 -16.39 -2.91 -3.82
CA ASP A 213 -17.41 -2.79 -2.76
C ASP A 213 -16.85 -2.04 -1.54
N LEU A 214 -15.58 -2.27 -1.21
CA LEU A 214 -14.89 -1.55 -0.13
C LEU A 214 -14.66 -0.08 -0.47
N HIS A 215 -14.33 0.25 -1.72
CA HIS A 215 -14.22 1.63 -2.20
C HIS A 215 -15.53 2.40 -2.00
N HIS A 216 -16.67 1.81 -2.36
CA HIS A 216 -18.00 2.43 -2.15
C HIS A 216 -18.28 2.70 -0.66
N LYS A 217 -17.96 1.74 0.22
CA LYS A 217 -18.13 1.92 1.67
C LYS A 217 -17.23 3.03 2.22
N LEU A 218 -15.97 3.07 1.77
CA LEU A 218 -15.02 4.09 2.16
C LEU A 218 -15.44 5.48 1.70
N THR A 219 -16.09 5.62 0.53
CA THR A 219 -16.67 6.90 0.10
C THR A 219 -17.57 7.47 1.19
N SER A 220 -18.58 6.73 1.66
CA SER A 220 -19.48 7.19 2.71
C SER A 220 -18.74 7.59 3.99
N SER A 221 -17.79 6.78 4.44
CA SER A 221 -16.98 7.08 5.63
C SER A 221 -16.12 8.35 5.50
N ILE A 222 -15.56 8.62 4.31
CA ILE A 222 -14.75 9.84 4.07
C ILE A 222 -15.62 11.09 4.21
N TYR A 223 -16.86 11.06 3.70
CA TYR A 223 -17.78 12.19 3.78
C TYR A 223 -18.25 12.43 5.22
N GLU A 224 -18.58 11.37 5.97
CA GLU A 224 -18.94 11.49 7.39
C GLU A 224 -17.82 12.09 8.25
N GLN A 225 -16.56 11.80 7.90
CA GLN A 225 -15.41 12.31 8.62
C GLN A 225 -14.89 13.65 8.08
N ARG A 226 -15.49 14.18 7.01
CA ARG A 226 -14.98 15.35 6.27
C ARG A 226 -14.75 16.56 7.17
N GLU A 227 -15.70 16.90 8.03
CA GLU A 227 -15.60 18.05 8.94
C GLU A 227 -14.41 17.95 9.92
N LYS A 228 -13.89 16.75 10.18
CA LYS A 228 -12.77 16.54 11.12
C LYS A 228 -11.41 16.87 10.50
N TRP A 229 -11.29 16.79 9.18
CA TRP A 229 -10.00 16.93 8.49
C TRP A 229 -10.00 18.05 7.44
N ASP A 230 -11.16 18.36 6.85
CA ASP A 230 -11.34 19.40 5.83
C ASP A 230 -11.49 20.77 6.51
N ILE A 231 -10.40 21.53 6.50
CA ILE A 231 -10.39 22.89 7.04
C ILE A 231 -10.53 23.96 5.94
N SER A 232 -10.83 23.55 4.70
CA SER A 232 -10.91 24.48 3.57
C SER A 232 -12.01 25.52 3.75
N ASN A 233 -13.09 25.14 4.43
CA ASN A 233 -14.30 25.97 4.58
C ASN A 233 -14.29 26.87 5.82
N HIS A 234 -13.29 26.77 6.71
CA HIS A 234 -13.17 27.68 7.85
C HIS A 234 -12.73 29.07 7.36
N TYR A 235 -13.70 29.89 6.96
CA TYR A 235 -13.54 31.26 6.48
C TYR A 235 -13.18 32.29 7.59
N ASN A 236 -13.11 31.88 8.85
CA ASN A 236 -12.83 32.80 9.94
C ASN A 236 -11.34 32.83 10.27
N GLU A 237 -10.59 33.69 9.57
CA GLU A 237 -9.31 34.23 10.05
C GLU A 237 -9.46 34.92 11.43
N SER A 238 -10.67 35.33 11.79
CA SER A 238 -11.01 36.03 13.03
C SER A 238 -11.05 35.15 14.29
N GLN A 239 -11.05 33.82 14.19
CA GLN A 239 -10.91 32.93 15.37
C GLN A 239 -9.49 32.43 15.60
N LEU A 240 -8.57 32.63 14.66
CA LEU A 240 -7.14 32.29 14.84
C LEU A 240 -6.34 33.45 15.47
N GLN A 241 -6.89 34.66 15.50
CA GLN A 241 -6.22 35.84 16.08
C GLN A 241 -6.61 36.14 17.55
N GLN A 242 -7.52 35.39 18.17
CA GLN A 242 -7.88 35.59 19.59
C GLN A 242 -7.22 34.59 20.55
N ASP A 243 -6.46 33.61 20.04
CA ASP A 243 -5.70 32.64 20.83
C ASP A 243 -4.19 32.71 20.54
N GLU A 244 -3.67 33.90 20.19
CA GLU A 244 -2.23 34.19 20.31
C GLU A 244 -1.84 34.36 21.78
N THR A 245 -2.09 33.32 22.58
CA THR A 245 -1.13 32.99 23.63
C THR A 245 0.08 32.37 22.92
N PRO A 246 1.33 32.77 23.21
CA PRO A 246 2.54 32.28 22.52
C PRO A 246 2.85 30.79 22.74
N SER A 247 1.88 30.01 23.26
CA SER A 247 2.06 28.69 23.86
C SER A 247 1.17 27.60 23.28
N SER A 248 0.33 27.87 22.27
CA SER A 248 -0.46 26.82 21.64
C SER A 248 0.42 26.04 20.63
N GLU A 249 0.76 24.80 20.99
CA GLU A 249 1.51 23.90 20.10
C GLU A 249 0.74 23.67 18.78
N PRO A 250 1.44 23.57 17.64
CA PRO A 250 0.78 23.31 16.36
C PRO A 250 0.02 21.98 16.41
N SER A 251 -1.26 22.02 16.04
CA SER A 251 -2.10 20.82 16.00
C SER A 251 -1.54 19.78 15.02
N PRO A 252 -1.37 18.51 15.44
CA PRO A 252 -0.77 17.48 14.62
C PRO A 252 -1.61 17.17 13.38
N TRP A 253 -0.96 16.89 12.27
CA TRP A 253 -1.64 16.55 11.03
C TRP A 253 -2.21 15.12 11.07
N PRO A 254 -3.49 14.90 10.66
CA PRO A 254 -4.08 13.57 10.59
C PRO A 254 -3.58 12.80 9.35
N MET A 255 -2.29 12.47 9.33
CA MET A 255 -1.60 11.90 8.16
C MET A 255 -2.26 10.61 7.66
N ALA A 256 -2.64 9.70 8.55
CA ALA A 256 -3.32 8.46 8.18
C ALA A 256 -4.63 8.70 7.42
N THR A 257 -5.39 9.74 7.80
CA THR A 257 -6.60 10.16 7.09
C THR A 257 -6.26 10.70 5.71
N TYR A 258 -5.26 11.59 5.60
CA TYR A 258 -4.84 12.13 4.32
C TYR A 258 -4.35 11.05 3.36
N GLN A 259 -3.54 10.10 3.85
CA GLN A 259 -3.06 8.95 3.07
C GLN A 259 -4.22 8.05 2.62
N GLY A 260 -5.19 7.77 3.50
CA GLY A 260 -6.37 6.97 3.14
C GLY A 260 -7.25 7.66 2.07
N VAL A 261 -7.47 8.97 2.19
CA VAL A 261 -8.20 9.75 1.17
C VAL A 261 -7.43 9.74 -0.16
N LEU A 262 -6.11 9.87 -0.14
CA LEU A 262 -5.30 9.81 -1.35
C LEU A 262 -5.37 8.42 -2.01
N LEU A 263 -5.32 7.33 -1.25
CA LEU A 263 -5.51 5.96 -1.77
C LEU A 263 -6.90 5.79 -2.39
N HIS A 264 -7.93 6.36 -1.77
CA HIS A 264 -9.30 6.37 -2.31
C HIS A 264 -9.37 7.10 -3.66
N LEU A 265 -8.74 8.28 -3.77
CA LEU A 265 -8.67 9.06 -5.02
C LEU A 265 -7.90 8.32 -6.13
N ILE A 266 -6.76 7.71 -5.79
CA ILE A 266 -5.99 6.90 -6.74
C ILE A 266 -6.80 5.70 -7.20
N PHE A 267 -7.53 5.03 -6.30
CA PHE A 267 -8.39 3.91 -6.68
C PHE A 267 -9.52 4.34 -7.62
N SER A 268 -10.15 5.50 -7.37
CA SER A 268 -11.13 6.09 -8.28
C SER A 268 -10.53 6.23 -9.68
N LEU A 269 -9.33 6.82 -9.82
CA LEU A 269 -8.64 6.90 -11.11
C LEU A 269 -8.40 5.51 -11.75
N LEU A 270 -7.96 4.53 -10.98
CA LEU A 270 -7.74 3.15 -11.46
C LEU A 270 -8.99 2.48 -12.02
N LEU A 271 -10.16 2.76 -11.46
CA LEU A 271 -11.43 2.22 -11.97
C LEU A 271 -11.81 2.80 -13.34
N TYR A 272 -11.38 4.03 -13.64
CA TYR A 272 -11.64 4.68 -14.94
C TYR A 272 -10.64 4.28 -16.03
N HIS A 273 -9.56 3.57 -15.68
CA HIS A 273 -8.48 3.19 -16.59
C HIS A 273 -8.71 1.89 -17.39
N ASP A 274 -9.93 1.30 -17.41
CA ASP A 274 -10.19 0.03 -18.12
C ASP A 274 -10.17 0.17 -19.67
N HIS A 275 -9.98 1.38 -20.21
CA HIS A 275 -9.73 1.61 -21.63
C HIS A 275 -8.41 2.35 -21.84
N LEU A 276 -7.49 1.71 -22.58
CA LEU A 276 -6.24 2.26 -23.09
C LEU A 276 -6.45 3.66 -23.67
N ASP A 277 -5.94 4.70 -23.00
CA ASP A 277 -5.71 5.96 -23.69
C ASP A 277 -4.38 6.61 -23.29
N LEU A 278 -3.63 7.00 -24.32
CA LEU A 278 -2.22 7.38 -24.29
C LEU A 278 -2.01 8.89 -24.04
N GLN A 279 -3.01 9.60 -23.52
CA GLN A 279 -2.87 11.01 -23.11
C GLN A 279 -3.52 11.27 -21.74
N PHE A 280 -2.64 11.50 -20.75
CA PHE A 280 -2.90 11.48 -19.32
C PHE A 280 -3.62 12.72 -18.78
N THR A 281 -4.94 12.76 -18.89
CA THR A 281 -5.79 13.56 -17.98
C THR A 281 -7.20 12.97 -17.94
N HIS A 282 -7.65 12.48 -16.80
CA HIS A 282 -8.97 11.85 -16.65
C HIS A 282 -9.93 12.79 -15.92
N ALA A 283 -11.15 12.88 -16.41
CA ALA A 283 -12.24 13.56 -15.70
C ALA A 283 -12.57 12.75 -14.43
N LEU A 284 -12.28 13.30 -13.26
CA LEU A 284 -12.75 12.68 -12.03
C LEU A 284 -14.27 12.90 -11.92
N PRO A 285 -15.03 11.92 -11.40
CA PRO A 285 -16.42 12.14 -11.05
C PRO A 285 -16.55 13.26 -10.01
N GLU A 286 -17.75 13.81 -9.87
CA GLU A 286 -18.00 14.98 -9.02
C GLU A 286 -17.53 14.78 -7.57
N ILE A 287 -17.88 13.63 -6.98
CA ILE A 287 -17.56 13.28 -5.59
C ILE A 287 -16.02 13.20 -5.36
N PRO A 288 -15.25 12.35 -6.07
CA PRO A 288 -13.79 12.37 -6.00
C PRO A 288 -13.15 13.72 -6.34
N SER A 289 -13.75 14.51 -7.23
CA SER A 289 -13.27 15.86 -7.55
C SER A 289 -13.38 16.81 -6.35
N GLN A 290 -14.52 16.81 -5.66
CA GLN A 290 -14.72 17.60 -4.44
C GLN A 290 -13.74 17.19 -3.35
N LEU A 291 -13.51 15.88 -3.17
CA LEU A 291 -12.55 15.35 -2.19
C LEU A 291 -11.12 15.76 -2.52
N LEU A 292 -10.71 15.69 -3.79
CA LEU A 292 -9.39 16.12 -4.23
C LEU A 292 -9.18 17.62 -3.95
N VAL A 293 -10.16 18.46 -4.29
CA VAL A 293 -10.09 19.91 -4.02
C VAL A 293 -10.01 20.19 -2.51
N ALA A 294 -10.84 19.55 -1.70
CA ALA A 294 -10.84 19.71 -0.25
C ALA A 294 -9.49 19.31 0.38
N LEU A 295 -8.93 18.17 -0.05
CA LEU A 295 -7.63 17.69 0.42
C LEU A 295 -6.51 18.68 0.04
N VAL A 296 -6.46 19.12 -1.21
CA VAL A 296 -5.45 20.08 -1.68
C VAL A 296 -5.54 21.41 -0.93
N ARG A 297 -6.75 22.00 -0.80
CA ARG A 297 -6.97 23.25 -0.07
C ARG A 297 -6.57 23.11 1.40
N THR A 298 -6.89 21.98 2.02
CA THR A 298 -6.47 21.67 3.40
C THR A 298 -4.95 21.60 3.52
N CYS A 299 -4.27 20.88 2.63
CA CYS A 299 -2.80 20.78 2.64
C CYS A 299 -2.11 22.14 2.41
N LEU A 300 -2.64 22.97 1.51
CA LEU A 300 -2.17 24.34 1.27
C LEU A 300 -2.34 25.21 2.52
N LYS A 301 -3.52 25.19 3.15
CA LYS A 301 -3.81 25.97 4.36
C LYS A 301 -2.93 25.55 5.54
N ARG A 302 -2.60 24.26 5.65
CA ARG A 302 -1.66 23.71 6.64
C ARG A 302 -0.19 23.91 6.27
N LYS A 303 0.12 24.49 5.11
CA LYS A 303 1.46 24.67 4.57
C LYS A 303 2.26 23.35 4.49
N MET A 304 1.60 22.24 4.19
CA MET A 304 2.24 20.92 4.13
C MET A 304 3.29 20.80 3.01
N PHE A 305 3.22 21.67 2.00
CA PHE A 305 4.18 21.72 0.90
C PHE A 305 5.41 22.60 1.21
N PHE A 306 5.53 23.13 2.42
CA PHE A 306 6.62 23.99 2.86
C PHE A 306 7.46 23.30 3.94
N TYR A 307 8.73 23.03 3.64
CA TYR A 307 9.60 22.22 4.51
C TYR A 307 9.67 22.70 5.97
N PRO A 308 9.81 24.01 6.28
CA PRO A 308 9.78 24.45 7.67
C PRO A 308 8.48 24.12 8.41
N SER A 309 7.33 24.11 7.74
CA SER A 309 6.06 23.68 8.35
C SER A 309 5.99 22.17 8.56
N ILE A 310 6.67 21.37 7.73
CA ILE A 310 6.82 19.92 7.96
C ILE A 310 7.62 19.68 9.24
N LEU A 311 8.70 20.44 9.46
CA LEU A 311 9.55 20.31 10.65
C LEU A 311 8.80 20.60 11.95
N THR A 312 7.85 21.53 11.96
CA THR A 312 7.11 21.88 13.19
C THR A 312 6.19 20.76 13.69
N GLN A 313 5.96 19.72 12.89
CA GLN A 313 5.19 18.54 13.31
C GLN A 313 5.99 17.59 14.22
N PHE A 314 7.30 17.81 14.34
CA PHE A 314 8.20 16.96 15.09
C PHE A 314 8.89 17.77 16.19
N LYS A 315 9.30 17.12 17.28
CA LYS A 315 9.95 17.76 18.42
C LYS A 315 11.40 17.29 18.55
N PRO A 316 12.38 18.03 17.97
CA PRO A 316 13.80 17.70 18.11
C PRO A 316 14.21 17.55 19.57
N GLY A 317 14.94 16.48 19.90
CA GLY A 317 15.38 16.18 21.26
C GLY A 317 14.35 15.47 22.14
N VAL A 318 13.09 15.37 21.69
CA VAL A 318 12.05 14.52 22.30
C VAL A 318 11.82 13.29 21.43
N ASP A 319 11.61 13.51 20.13
CA ASP A 319 11.43 12.44 19.16
C ASP A 319 12.80 11.91 18.70
N PRO A 320 12.97 10.58 18.54
CA PRO A 320 14.16 10.01 17.92
C PRO A 320 14.38 10.55 16.50
N ASP A 321 15.61 10.94 16.17
CA ASP A 321 15.97 11.54 14.86
C ASP A 321 15.52 10.69 13.67
N VAL A 322 15.56 9.36 13.81
CA VAL A 322 15.06 8.43 12.78
C VAL A 322 13.57 8.60 12.49
N PHE A 323 12.74 8.85 13.51
CA PHE A 323 11.30 9.05 13.32
C PHE A 323 10.99 10.43 12.75
N ILE A 324 11.75 11.45 13.17
CA ILE A 324 11.66 12.79 12.57
C ILE A 324 11.97 12.69 11.07
N TRP A 325 13.09 12.05 10.71
CA TRP A 325 13.48 11.87 9.31
C TRP A 325 12.43 11.07 8.52
N LEU A 326 11.99 9.91 9.03
CA LEU A 326 10.99 9.07 8.36
C LEU A 326 9.67 9.81 8.17
N GLY A 327 9.22 10.56 9.18
CA GLY A 327 8.00 11.35 9.11
C GLY A 327 8.08 12.47 8.07
N ILE A 328 9.19 13.21 8.02
CA ILE A 328 9.45 14.21 6.97
C ILE A 328 9.38 13.56 5.59
N GLU A 329 10.08 12.45 5.42
CA GLU A 329 10.18 11.72 4.17
C GLU A 329 8.82 11.14 3.72
N GLU A 330 7.98 10.71 4.66
CA GLU A 330 6.62 10.27 4.39
C GLU A 330 5.72 11.43 3.93
N VAL A 331 5.78 12.58 4.60
CA VAL A 331 5.03 13.79 4.20
C VAL A 331 5.42 14.24 2.80
N LYS A 332 6.73 14.30 2.47
CA LYS A 332 7.17 14.70 1.13
C LYS A 332 6.66 13.76 0.04
N ARG A 333 6.74 12.44 0.26
CA ARG A 333 6.24 11.44 -0.69
C ARG A 333 4.72 11.47 -0.83
N PHE A 334 4.00 11.78 0.26
CA PHE A 334 2.57 12.07 0.22
C PHE A 334 2.27 13.30 -0.64
N CYS A 335 2.93 14.44 -0.37
CA CYS A 335 2.74 15.69 -1.11
C CYS A 335 3.01 15.53 -2.61
N LEU A 336 4.08 14.82 -2.96
CA LEU A 336 4.43 14.52 -4.34
C LEU A 336 3.41 13.57 -5.00
N SER A 337 2.92 12.57 -4.27
CA SER A 337 1.85 11.67 -4.77
C SER A 337 0.55 12.44 -5.01
N LEU A 338 0.18 13.36 -4.11
CA LEU A 338 -0.96 14.25 -4.29
C LEU A 338 -0.78 15.14 -5.54
N TYR A 339 0.40 15.75 -5.71
CA TYR A 339 0.73 16.50 -6.94
C TYR A 339 0.55 15.64 -8.20
N ARG A 340 1.00 14.38 -8.19
CA ARG A 340 0.83 13.47 -9.32
C ARG A 340 -0.65 13.20 -9.62
N VAL A 341 -1.48 12.99 -8.60
CA VAL A 341 -2.94 12.84 -8.75
C VAL A 341 -3.56 14.12 -9.34
N CYS A 342 -3.18 15.30 -8.85
CA CYS A 342 -3.63 16.59 -9.38
C CYS A 342 -3.27 16.79 -10.86
N ARG A 343 -2.12 16.29 -11.33
CA ARG A 343 -1.75 16.34 -12.75
C ARG A 343 -2.55 15.38 -13.61
N GLN A 344 -2.87 14.20 -13.08
CA GLN A 344 -3.56 13.15 -13.80
C GLN A 344 -5.08 13.35 -13.84
N SER A 345 -5.60 14.27 -13.03
CA SER A 345 -7.03 14.54 -12.87
C SER A 345 -7.43 15.88 -13.48
N ARG A 346 -8.56 15.92 -14.20
CA ARG A 346 -9.28 17.16 -14.54
C ARG A 346 -10.45 17.31 -13.60
N VAL A 347 -10.48 18.43 -12.88
CA VAL A 347 -11.60 18.83 -12.03
C VAL A 347 -12.55 19.68 -12.87
N HIS A 348 -13.81 19.28 -12.96
CA HIS A 348 -14.79 19.87 -13.88
C HIS A 348 -15.54 21.08 -13.32
N ASP A 349 -15.46 21.38 -12.02
CA ASP A 349 -16.30 22.40 -11.40
C ASP A 349 -15.57 23.77 -11.30
N PRO A 350 -15.95 24.75 -12.14
CA PRO A 350 -15.40 26.10 -12.09
C PRO A 350 -15.77 26.87 -10.80
N LYS A 351 -16.90 26.57 -10.15
CA LYS A 351 -17.32 27.24 -8.90
C LYS A 351 -16.41 26.88 -7.72
N LEU A 352 -15.84 25.67 -7.73
CA LEU A 352 -14.84 25.23 -6.76
C LEU A 352 -13.44 25.86 -7.00
N LEU A 353 -13.24 26.64 -8.07
CA LEU A 353 -11.99 27.33 -8.36
C LEU A 353 -12.09 28.86 -8.16
N GLU A 354 -13.30 29.40 -8.05
CA GLU A 354 -13.56 30.85 -7.96
C GLU A 354 -13.13 31.50 -6.63
N ASP A 355 -13.00 30.72 -5.54
CA ASP A 355 -12.60 31.25 -4.21
C ASP A 355 -11.08 31.35 -3.98
N ALA A 356 -10.25 31.12 -5.01
CA ALA A 356 -8.80 31.12 -4.87
C ALA A 356 -8.13 31.98 -5.95
N PRO A 357 -7.56 33.15 -5.62
CA PRO A 357 -7.05 34.14 -6.59
C PRO A 357 -5.86 33.67 -7.44
N SER A 358 -5.35 32.46 -7.21
CA SER A 358 -4.24 31.82 -7.93
C SER A 358 -4.68 30.77 -8.97
N PHE A 359 -5.95 30.36 -9.00
CA PHE A 359 -6.42 29.27 -9.86
C PHE A 359 -7.10 29.80 -11.13
N SER A 360 -6.41 29.73 -12.26
CA SER A 360 -7.04 29.99 -13.56
C SER A 360 -7.83 28.75 -14.02
N PRO A 361 -9.03 28.89 -14.62
CA PRO A 361 -9.76 27.79 -15.21
C PRO A 361 -8.87 27.02 -16.20
N GLY A 362 -8.68 25.72 -15.97
CA GLY A 362 -7.82 24.85 -16.79
C GLY A 362 -6.37 24.65 -16.31
N LYS A 363 -5.97 25.20 -15.16
CA LYS A 363 -4.69 24.89 -14.49
C LYS A 363 -4.83 23.73 -13.48
N SER A 364 -3.76 22.96 -13.30
CA SER A 364 -3.71 21.88 -12.30
C SER A 364 -3.87 22.45 -10.88
N LEU A 365 -4.50 21.69 -9.99
CA LEU A 365 -4.72 22.07 -8.58
C LEU A 365 -3.42 22.31 -7.79
N LEU A 366 -2.31 21.76 -8.26
CA LEU A 366 -0.97 21.98 -7.70
C LEU A 366 0.03 22.11 -8.84
N SER A 367 0.98 23.02 -8.67
CA SER A 367 2.12 23.22 -9.55
C SER A 367 3.41 22.75 -8.87
N LEU A 368 4.51 22.64 -9.63
CA LEU A 368 5.82 22.37 -9.03
C LEU A 368 6.29 23.55 -8.15
N ALA A 369 5.82 24.77 -8.41
CA ALA A 369 6.18 25.95 -7.62
C ALA A 369 5.62 25.89 -6.18
N ASP A 370 4.53 25.13 -5.97
CA ASP A 370 3.95 24.93 -4.65
C ASP A 370 4.79 23.97 -3.78
N LEU A 371 5.69 23.17 -4.37
CA LEU A 371 6.49 22.16 -3.68
C LEU A 371 7.81 22.76 -3.16
N GLN A 372 7.76 23.34 -1.97
CA GLN A 372 8.88 24.03 -1.29
C GLN A 372 9.61 23.08 -0.32
N PHE A 373 10.11 21.97 -0.85
CA PHE A 373 10.98 21.02 -0.17
C PHE A 373 11.87 20.32 -1.20
N ALA A 374 13.01 19.75 -0.77
CA ALA A 374 13.88 19.00 -1.67
C ALA A 374 13.28 17.62 -1.98
N LEU A 375 13.63 17.06 -3.14
CA LEU A 375 13.21 15.71 -3.52
C LEU A 375 13.45 14.70 -2.38
N PRO A 376 12.52 13.76 -2.15
CA PRO A 376 12.72 12.73 -1.14
C PRO A 376 13.97 11.91 -1.41
N ASP A 377 14.67 11.52 -0.35
CA ASP A 377 15.93 10.81 -0.45
C ASP A 377 15.71 9.42 -1.09
N LYS A 378 16.61 9.01 -1.99
CA LYS A 378 16.63 7.64 -2.56
C LYS A 378 17.34 6.64 -1.64
N GLY A 379 17.79 7.11 -0.49
CA GLY A 379 18.65 6.39 0.45
C GLY A 379 18.06 5.10 1.00
N GLU A 380 18.97 4.27 1.52
CA GLU A 380 18.69 2.91 1.99
C GLU A 380 17.62 2.86 3.09
N LEU A 381 17.55 3.91 3.93
CA LEU A 381 16.67 4.01 5.10
C LEU A 381 15.18 3.82 4.77
N TRP A 382 14.68 4.46 3.70
CA TRP A 382 13.27 4.33 3.30
C TRP A 382 12.88 2.90 2.89
N HIS A 383 13.87 2.09 2.48
CA HIS A 383 13.68 0.72 2.05
C HIS A 383 14.14 -0.31 3.10
N THR A 384 14.63 0.13 4.26
CA THR A 384 15.15 -0.77 5.30
C THR A 384 14.04 -1.43 6.13
N THR A 385 14.32 -2.64 6.63
CA THR A 385 13.46 -3.31 7.61
C THR A 385 13.55 -2.61 8.98
N SER A 386 12.52 -2.74 9.82
CA SER A 386 12.46 -2.12 11.16
C SER A 386 13.72 -2.37 12.01
N ASP A 387 14.26 -3.60 11.99
CA ASP A 387 15.48 -3.98 12.71
C ASP A 387 16.76 -3.29 12.19
N LEU A 388 16.78 -2.88 10.93
CA LEU A 388 17.92 -2.23 10.28
C LEU A 388 17.82 -0.71 10.38
N ALA A 389 16.61 -0.15 10.26
CA ALA A 389 16.31 1.25 10.54
C ALA A 389 16.73 1.63 11.97
N ALA A 390 16.44 0.77 12.95
CA ALA A 390 16.86 0.97 14.34
C ALA A 390 18.38 0.99 14.54
N ARG A 391 19.14 0.23 13.73
CA ARG A 391 20.61 0.18 13.81
C ARG A 391 21.28 1.34 13.08
N LEU A 392 20.67 1.84 12.02
CA LEU A 392 21.15 3.02 11.30
C LEU A 392 20.83 4.33 12.05
N ALA A 393 19.83 4.29 12.95
CA ALA A 393 19.49 5.41 13.85
C ALA A 393 20.60 5.81 14.83
N GLU A 394 21.61 4.97 15.03
CA GLU A 394 22.76 5.25 15.91
C GLU A 394 23.85 6.09 15.21
N ASN A 395 23.70 6.41 13.92
CA ASN A 395 24.68 7.19 13.16
C ASN A 395 24.04 8.47 12.57
N PRO A 396 24.28 9.65 13.17
CA PRO A 396 23.76 10.93 12.69
C PRO A 396 24.19 11.29 11.26
N ALA A 397 25.30 10.72 10.77
CA ALA A 397 25.77 10.91 9.40
C ALA A 397 24.97 10.09 8.35
N ALA A 398 24.03 9.24 8.79
CA ALA A 398 23.14 8.48 7.90
C ALA A 398 21.99 9.33 7.32
N TYR A 399 21.78 10.54 7.84
CA TYR A 399 20.72 11.44 7.40
C TYR A 399 21.31 12.55 6.52
N SER A 400 21.05 12.50 5.21
CA SER A 400 21.31 13.65 4.35
C SER A 400 20.22 14.71 4.63
N ASN A 401 20.60 15.89 5.12
CA ASN A 401 19.67 17.03 5.16
C ASN A 401 19.93 17.95 3.98
N GLU A 402 19.60 17.47 2.79
CA GLU A 402 19.69 18.26 1.57
C GLU A 402 18.50 19.25 1.39
N ASN A 403 17.65 19.44 2.42
CA ASN A 403 16.46 20.32 2.34
C ASN A 403 16.77 21.81 2.53
N ILE A 404 17.92 22.26 2.03
CA ILE A 404 18.21 23.67 1.86
C ILE A 404 17.36 24.24 0.72
N GLU A 405 17.05 25.53 0.79
CA GLU A 405 16.12 26.20 -0.12
C GLU A 405 16.55 26.07 -1.59
N GLU A 406 17.86 26.09 -1.87
CA GLU A 406 18.42 25.93 -3.21
C GLU A 406 18.05 24.59 -3.85
N ASN A 407 17.81 23.56 -3.05
CA ASN A 407 17.48 22.22 -3.50
C ASN A 407 15.96 21.96 -3.59
N TRP A 408 15.12 22.95 -3.26
CA TRP A 408 13.68 22.76 -3.31
C TRP A 408 13.17 22.56 -4.74
N ILE A 409 12.16 21.72 -4.90
CA ILE A 409 11.54 21.43 -6.20
C ILE A 409 11.00 22.72 -6.85
N SER A 410 10.49 23.65 -6.05
CA SER A 410 10.06 24.97 -6.51
C SER A 410 11.16 25.77 -7.22
N GLN A 411 12.43 25.60 -6.83
CA GLN A 411 13.56 26.27 -7.51
C GLN A 411 13.80 25.69 -8.90
N THR A 412 13.62 24.37 -9.06
CA THR A 412 13.72 23.72 -10.37
C THR A 412 12.51 24.04 -11.25
N ALA A 413 11.33 24.25 -10.64
CA ALA A 413 10.11 24.65 -11.35
C ALA A 413 10.27 25.99 -12.09
N LEU A 414 11.04 26.93 -11.53
CA LEU A 414 11.34 28.22 -12.18
C LEU A 414 12.15 28.05 -13.47
N LEU A 415 12.90 26.95 -13.61
CA LEU A 415 13.70 26.61 -14.79
C LEU A 415 12.92 25.77 -15.81
N LEU A 416 11.80 25.16 -15.41
CA LEU A 416 10.96 24.26 -16.20
C LEU A 416 9.65 24.99 -16.59
N GLN A 417 9.64 25.65 -17.76
CA GLN A 417 8.43 26.29 -18.33
C GLN A 417 7.38 25.24 -18.81
N PRO A 418 6.11 25.62 -19.09
CA PRO A 418 4.91 24.78 -18.86
C PRO A 418 4.63 23.64 -19.88
N CYS A 419 5.66 22.95 -20.36
CA CYS A 419 5.54 21.78 -21.24
C CYS A 419 6.27 20.53 -20.75
N ASP A 420 6.70 20.46 -19.48
CA ASP A 420 7.48 19.31 -19.01
C ASP A 420 6.63 18.07 -18.69
N ALA A 421 6.47 17.29 -19.75
CA ALA A 421 5.88 15.97 -19.80
C ALA A 421 6.71 14.86 -19.10
N LYS A 422 7.80 15.18 -18.38
CA LYS A 422 8.73 14.16 -17.86
C LYS A 422 9.31 14.41 -16.46
N PHE A 423 8.53 14.94 -15.52
CA PHE A 423 8.88 14.79 -14.10
C PHE A 423 8.45 13.40 -13.61
N HIS A 424 9.26 12.38 -13.93
CA HIS A 424 9.07 11.00 -13.51
C HIS A 424 9.93 10.71 -12.28
N TRP A 425 9.45 11.14 -11.11
CA TRP A 425 10.04 10.82 -9.81
C TRP A 425 9.46 9.51 -9.23
N ILE A 426 8.59 8.82 -9.97
CA ILE A 426 8.12 7.44 -9.69
C ILE A 426 8.25 6.58 -10.94
#